data_AF-A0AAN7Q4T3-F1
#
_entry.id   AF-A0AAN7Q4T3-F1
#
_cell.length_a   1.000
_cell.length_b   1.000
_cell.length_c   1.000
_cell.angle_alpha   90.00
_cell.angle_beta   90.00
_cell.angle_gamma   90.00
#
_symmetry.space_group_name_H-M   'P 1'
#
loop_
_entity.id
_entity.type
_entity.pdbx_description
1 polymer ?
#
loop_
_entity_poly.entity_id
_entity_poly.type
_entity_poly.pdbx_seq_one_letter_code
_entity_poly.pdbx_strand_id
1 'polypeptide(L)'
;MAFGITRRDLGAQIRQHVEQQLSHLKYLGDDIQREVHRNLVPVYALKIKSDLRNGVGGVTTVTYSGNRRRNFIIRNGRYYVCYGNLRGPDCDGPEEPFSFKSQEDFCFSKSYVAFNDQVCLSNSAMNVQMRNNQVSCNSVDGSPSLLLTKTLYFQMCGDVAYYTYYANPNDPLAIPIPNPNPAVKCLNAEPGVCHFTEATDVNHGNSASSYSTNSFSYSYDSF
;
A
#
# COMPACT_ATOMS: atom_id res chain seq x y z
N MET A 1 68.49 -33.68 -6.18
CA MET A 1 67.06 -33.27 -6.19
C MET A 1 66.83 -32.38 -4.99
N ALA A 2 66.86 -31.06 -5.18
CA ALA A 2 66.64 -30.10 -4.11
C ALA A 2 65.41 -29.27 -4.50
N PHE A 3 64.31 -29.45 -3.75
CA PHE A 3 63.11 -28.63 -3.88
C PHE A 3 63.38 -27.26 -3.27
N GLY A 4 63.85 -26.34 -4.11
CA GLY A 4 64.01 -24.94 -3.74
C GLY A 4 62.70 -24.18 -3.96
N ILE A 5 61.81 -24.18 -2.96
CA ILE A 5 60.79 -23.13 -2.86
C ILE A 5 61.54 -21.86 -2.47
N THR A 6 61.96 -21.08 -3.46
CA THR A 6 62.61 -19.79 -3.20
C THR A 6 61.60 -18.87 -2.52
N ARG A 7 61.97 -18.27 -1.37
CA ARG A 7 61.21 -17.24 -0.62
C ARG A 7 60.58 -16.12 -1.48
N ARG A 8 61.05 -15.92 -2.72
CA ARG A 8 60.48 -14.99 -3.71
C ARG A 8 59.10 -15.40 -4.25
N ASP A 9 58.74 -16.67 -4.18
CA ASP A 9 57.49 -17.20 -4.74
C ASP A 9 56.33 -17.09 -3.72
N LEU A 10 56.63 -17.31 -2.43
CA LEU A 10 55.63 -17.19 -1.35
C LEU A 10 55.02 -15.78 -1.26
N GLY A 11 55.84 -14.73 -1.44
CA GLY A 11 55.39 -13.34 -1.40
C GLY A 11 54.57 -12.89 -2.62
N ALA A 12 54.69 -13.60 -3.75
CA ALA A 12 53.84 -13.40 -4.93
C ALA A 12 52.52 -14.15 -4.77
N GLN A 13 52.56 -15.39 -4.28
CA GLN A 13 51.38 -16.19 -3.97
C GLN A 13 50.52 -15.55 -2.87
N ILE A 14 51.13 -15.03 -1.79
CA ILE A 14 50.40 -14.30 -0.74
C ILE A 14 49.72 -13.06 -1.32
N ARG A 15 50.41 -12.28 -2.17
CA ARG A 15 49.82 -11.09 -2.79
C ARG A 15 48.66 -11.43 -3.71
N GLN A 16 48.82 -12.44 -4.55
CA GLN A 16 47.76 -12.89 -5.46
C GLN A 16 46.54 -13.41 -4.67
N HIS A 17 46.77 -14.11 -3.55
CA HIS A 17 45.70 -14.60 -2.70
C HIS A 17 44.98 -13.46 -1.95
N VAL A 18 45.73 -12.48 -1.45
CA VAL A 18 45.18 -11.27 -0.83
C VAL A 18 44.42 -10.41 -1.85
N GLU A 19 44.94 -10.24 -3.06
CA GLU A 19 44.26 -9.52 -4.15
C GLU A 19 42.97 -10.22 -4.59
N GLN A 20 42.96 -11.56 -4.67
CA GLN A 20 41.74 -12.33 -4.94
C GLN A 20 40.70 -12.14 -3.83
N GLN A 21 41.10 -12.18 -2.56
CA GLN A 21 40.18 -11.94 -1.43
C GLN A 21 39.67 -10.49 -1.40
N LEU A 22 40.52 -9.51 -1.67
CA LEU A 22 40.14 -8.09 -1.75
C LEU A 22 39.29 -7.76 -2.98
N SER A 23 39.44 -8.50 -4.08
CA SER A 23 38.67 -8.28 -5.31
C SER A 23 37.17 -8.54 -5.12
N HIS A 24 36.79 -9.47 -4.24
CA HIS A 24 35.40 -9.66 -3.84
C HIS A 24 34.89 -8.52 -2.95
N LEU A 25 35.75 -7.92 -2.12
CA LEU A 25 35.38 -6.77 -1.29
C LEU A 25 35.24 -5.47 -2.10
N LYS A 26 35.91 -5.39 -3.26
CA LYS A 26 35.88 -4.22 -4.15
C LYS A 26 34.48 -3.87 -4.65
N TYR A 27 33.62 -4.86 -4.83
CA TYR A 27 32.23 -4.68 -5.30
C TYR A 27 31.19 -5.04 -4.24
N LEU A 28 31.62 -5.44 -3.03
CA LEU A 28 30.71 -5.85 -1.96
C LEU A 28 29.72 -4.73 -1.61
N GLY A 29 30.15 -3.47 -1.59
CA GLY A 29 29.27 -2.33 -1.35
C GLY A 29 28.17 -2.21 -2.41
N ASP A 30 28.52 -2.32 -3.69
CA ASP A 30 27.58 -2.24 -4.80
C ASP A 30 26.62 -3.44 -4.83
N ASP A 31 27.12 -4.63 -4.49
CA ASP A 31 26.33 -5.86 -4.43
C ASP A 31 25.34 -5.81 -3.26
N ILE A 32 25.76 -5.34 -2.08
CA ILE A 32 24.86 -5.11 -0.93
C ILE A 32 23.80 -4.07 -1.31
N GLN A 33 24.18 -2.95 -1.91
CA GLN A 33 23.21 -1.92 -2.32
C GLN A 33 22.19 -2.47 -3.33
N ARG A 34 22.64 -3.27 -4.31
CA ARG A 34 21.76 -3.91 -5.29
C ARG A 34 20.82 -4.92 -4.65
N GLU A 35 21.31 -5.70 -3.70
CA GLU A 35 20.53 -6.70 -2.97
C GLU A 35 19.49 -6.04 -2.06
N VAL A 36 19.89 -5.03 -1.27
CA VAL A 36 18.96 -4.23 -0.45
C VAL A 36 17.91 -3.58 -1.33
N HIS A 37 18.31 -2.94 -2.43
CA HIS A 37 17.35 -2.32 -3.35
C HIS A 37 16.34 -3.35 -3.87
N ARG A 38 16.81 -4.50 -4.37
CA ARG A 38 15.97 -5.60 -4.85
C ARG A 38 14.99 -6.09 -3.79
N ASN A 39 15.44 -6.23 -2.55
CA ASN A 39 14.62 -6.69 -1.43
C ASN A 39 13.59 -5.63 -0.99
N LEU A 40 13.87 -4.34 -1.21
CA LEU A 40 12.95 -3.24 -0.89
C LEU A 40 11.99 -2.89 -2.03
N VAL A 41 12.21 -3.36 -3.27
CA VAL A 41 11.29 -3.14 -4.42
C VAL A 41 9.82 -3.39 -4.06
N PRO A 42 9.44 -4.51 -3.38
CA PRO A 42 8.05 -4.76 -3.01
C PRO A 42 7.50 -3.73 -2.00
N VAL A 43 8.33 -3.29 -1.05
CA VAL A 43 7.95 -2.29 -0.03
C VAL A 43 7.76 -0.91 -0.66
N TYR A 44 8.60 -0.54 -1.63
CA TYR A 44 8.39 0.69 -2.40
C TYR A 44 7.13 0.61 -3.27
N ALA A 45 6.84 -0.55 -3.86
CA ALA A 45 5.63 -0.75 -4.65
C ALA A 45 4.36 -0.57 -3.82
N LEU A 46 4.37 -1.04 -2.57
CA LEU A 46 3.32 -0.83 -1.57
C LEU A 46 3.05 0.67 -1.36
N LYS A 47 4.08 1.47 -1.11
CA LYS A 47 3.96 2.94 -0.97
C LYS A 47 3.43 3.60 -2.24
N ILE A 48 3.98 3.25 -3.41
CA ILE A 48 3.54 3.81 -4.70
C ILE A 48 2.06 3.50 -4.96
N LYS A 49 1.61 2.27 -4.71
CA LYS A 49 0.19 1.89 -4.84
C LYS A 49 -0.70 2.70 -3.90
N SER A 50 -0.26 2.90 -2.65
CA SER A 50 -0.96 3.76 -1.69
C SER A 50 -1.07 5.20 -2.19
N ASP A 51 0.01 5.75 -2.75
CA ASP A 51 0.06 7.12 -3.25
C ASP A 51 -0.79 7.30 -4.53
N LEU A 52 -0.77 6.30 -5.43
CA LEU A 52 -1.68 6.23 -6.58
C LEU A 52 -3.14 6.17 -6.12
N ARG A 53 -3.47 5.39 -5.10
CA ARG A 53 -4.84 5.33 -4.55
C ARG A 53 -5.26 6.66 -3.93
N ASN A 54 -4.33 7.31 -3.24
CA ASN A 54 -4.58 8.56 -2.53
C ASN A 54 -4.50 9.82 -3.43
N GLY A 55 -4.19 9.69 -4.72
CA GLY A 55 -4.06 10.84 -5.61
C GLY A 55 -2.98 11.81 -5.15
N VAL A 56 -1.83 11.27 -4.70
CA VAL A 56 -0.66 12.09 -4.35
C VAL A 56 0.02 12.55 -5.63
N GLY A 57 0.36 13.84 -5.71
CA GLY A 57 0.99 14.42 -6.89
C GLY A 57 0.13 14.41 -8.15
N GLY A 58 -1.19 14.26 -8.00
CA GLY A 58 -2.14 14.09 -9.09
C GLY A 58 -3.58 14.05 -8.59
N VAL A 59 -4.44 13.36 -9.32
CA VAL A 59 -5.83 13.12 -8.94
C VAL A 59 -6.16 11.65 -9.19
N THR A 60 -6.83 11.01 -8.24
CA THR A 60 -7.36 9.66 -8.44
C THR A 60 -8.86 9.69 -8.46
N THR A 61 -9.47 9.15 -9.51
CA THR A 61 -10.90 8.90 -9.51
C THR A 61 -11.15 7.44 -9.18
N VAL A 62 -12.24 7.17 -8.46
CA VAL A 62 -12.66 5.80 -8.14
C VAL A 62 -14.15 5.64 -8.34
N THR A 63 -14.51 4.55 -9.00
CA THR A 63 -15.90 4.09 -9.09
C THR A 63 -16.00 2.77 -8.32
N TYR A 64 -16.76 2.79 -7.23
CA TYR A 64 -17.13 1.58 -6.52
C TYR A 64 -18.27 0.89 -7.27
N SER A 65 -18.08 -0.39 -7.63
CA SER A 65 -19.12 -1.21 -8.25
C SER A 65 -19.88 -2.01 -7.19
N GLY A 66 -21.14 -2.38 -7.47
CA GLY A 66 -22.00 -3.13 -6.56
C GLY A 66 -23.32 -2.44 -6.25
N ASN A 67 -23.96 -2.87 -5.16
CA ASN A 67 -25.30 -2.40 -4.76
C ASN A 67 -25.35 -0.90 -4.45
N ARG A 68 -24.21 -0.29 -4.10
CA ARG A 68 -24.08 1.14 -3.82
C ARG A 68 -22.99 1.77 -4.65
N ARG A 69 -23.26 1.91 -5.94
CA ARG A 69 -22.36 2.62 -6.85
C ARG A 69 -22.17 4.06 -6.38
N ARG A 70 -20.92 4.45 -6.17
CA ARG A 70 -20.54 5.83 -5.87
C ARG A 70 -19.22 6.16 -6.55
N ASN A 71 -19.15 7.38 -7.06
CA ASN A 71 -17.96 7.93 -7.68
C ASN A 71 -17.28 8.88 -6.70
N PHE A 72 -15.97 8.80 -6.61
CA PHE A 72 -15.18 9.74 -5.83
C PHE A 72 -14.04 10.31 -6.65
N ILE A 73 -13.64 11.52 -6.27
CA ILE A 73 -12.38 12.13 -6.64
C ILE A 73 -11.52 12.20 -5.37
N ILE A 74 -10.28 11.75 -5.47
CA ILE A 74 -9.34 11.65 -4.38
C ILE A 74 -8.15 12.56 -4.69
N ARG A 75 -7.88 13.50 -3.80
CA ARG A 75 -6.76 14.45 -3.91
C ARG A 75 -5.99 14.46 -2.60
N ASN A 76 -4.72 14.06 -2.62
CA ASN A 76 -3.87 13.97 -1.42
C ASN A 76 -4.56 13.26 -0.22
N GLY A 77 -5.18 12.13 -0.51
CA GLY A 77 -5.88 11.28 0.45
C GLY A 77 -7.26 11.78 0.87
N ARG A 78 -7.74 12.94 0.40
CA ARG A 78 -9.08 13.46 0.70
C ARG A 78 -10.08 13.00 -0.35
N TYR A 79 -11.19 12.41 0.10
CA TYR A 79 -12.24 11.90 -0.78
C TYR A 79 -13.33 12.96 -0.95
N TYR A 80 -13.72 13.18 -2.20
CA TYR A 80 -14.82 14.04 -2.59
C TYR A 80 -15.83 13.20 -3.35
N VAL A 81 -17.10 13.20 -2.91
CA VAL A 81 -18.18 12.54 -3.63
C VAL A 81 -18.47 13.34 -4.89
N CYS A 82 -18.46 12.67 -6.04
CA CYS A 82 -18.92 13.26 -7.30
C CYS A 82 -20.39 12.88 -7.51
N TYR A 83 -21.28 13.86 -7.44
CA TYR A 83 -22.72 13.65 -7.66
C TYR A 83 -23.11 13.64 -9.15
N GLY A 84 -22.15 13.92 -10.04
CA GLY A 84 -22.27 13.77 -11.48
C GLY A 84 -21.53 12.53 -12.01
N ASN A 85 -21.14 12.61 -13.28
CA ASN A 85 -20.26 11.68 -13.94
C ASN A 85 -18.80 12.15 -13.87
N LEU A 86 -17.89 11.19 -13.77
CA LEU A 86 -16.46 11.46 -13.88
C LEU A 86 -16.11 11.71 -15.36
N ARG A 87 -15.38 12.80 -15.62
CA ARG A 87 -14.81 13.14 -16.94
C ARG A 87 -13.31 13.33 -16.77
N GLY A 88 -12.56 12.25 -16.94
CA GLY A 88 -11.12 12.27 -16.64
C GLY A 88 -10.89 12.47 -15.13
N PRO A 89 -10.09 13.47 -14.71
CA PRO A 89 -9.86 13.80 -13.30
C PRO A 89 -10.98 14.63 -12.65
N ASP A 90 -11.96 15.10 -13.43
CA ASP A 90 -12.98 16.07 -12.99
C ASP A 90 -14.36 15.44 -12.82
N CYS A 91 -15.21 16.10 -12.02
CA CYS A 91 -16.64 15.79 -11.89
C CYS A 91 -17.46 16.80 -12.70
N ASP A 92 -18.45 16.33 -13.49
CA ASP A 92 -19.38 17.23 -14.19
C ASP A 92 -20.59 17.68 -13.35
N GLY A 93 -20.56 17.40 -12.05
CA GLY A 93 -21.56 17.80 -11.06
C GLY A 93 -20.92 18.36 -9.79
N PRO A 94 -21.71 18.61 -8.73
CA PRO A 94 -21.17 19.12 -7.48
C PRO A 94 -20.26 18.08 -6.81
N GLU A 95 -19.17 18.59 -6.23
CA GLU A 95 -18.21 17.82 -5.43
C GLU A 95 -18.35 18.21 -3.96
N GLU A 96 -18.52 17.23 -3.08
CA GLU A 96 -18.56 17.46 -1.63
C GLU A 96 -17.55 16.58 -0.89
N PRO A 97 -16.86 17.09 0.15
CA PRO A 97 -16.03 16.25 1.01
C PRO A 97 -16.83 15.08 1.58
N PHE A 98 -16.28 13.88 1.44
CA PHE A 98 -16.93 12.67 1.94
C PHE A 98 -16.88 12.60 3.47
N SER A 99 -18.02 12.29 4.07
CA SER A 99 -18.16 11.94 5.49
C SER A 99 -19.11 10.75 5.62
N PHE A 100 -18.91 9.94 6.65
CA PHE A 100 -19.81 8.83 6.97
C PHE A 100 -21.13 9.38 7.50
N LYS A 101 -22.23 9.16 6.77
CA LYS A 101 -23.60 9.55 7.17
C LYS A 101 -24.44 8.33 7.51
N SER A 102 -24.10 7.16 6.98
CA SER A 102 -24.76 5.90 7.28
C SER A 102 -23.76 4.75 7.42
N GLN A 103 -24.23 3.61 7.94
CA GLN A 103 -23.41 2.41 8.14
C GLN A 103 -22.83 1.89 6.81
N GLU A 104 -23.55 2.04 5.70
CA GLU A 104 -23.10 1.57 4.41
C GLU A 104 -22.07 2.48 3.75
N ASP A 105 -21.93 3.72 4.21
CA ASP A 105 -20.83 4.57 3.77
C ASP A 105 -19.47 3.99 4.19
N PHE A 106 -19.42 3.13 5.21
CA PHE A 106 -18.20 2.42 5.61
C PHE A 106 -17.68 1.44 4.56
N CYS A 107 -18.46 1.12 3.52
CA CYS A 107 -17.97 0.40 2.34
C CYS A 107 -16.89 1.18 1.55
N PHE A 108 -16.81 2.49 1.75
CA PHE A 108 -15.83 3.36 1.13
C PHE A 108 -14.65 3.71 2.07
N SER A 109 -14.51 2.97 3.18
CA SER A 109 -13.44 3.18 4.16
C SER A 109 -12.06 2.99 3.55
N LYS A 110 -11.11 3.84 3.95
CA LYS A 110 -9.71 3.74 3.50
C LYS A 110 -8.94 2.61 4.17
N SER A 111 -9.29 2.35 5.43
CA SER A 111 -8.61 1.41 6.29
C SER A 111 -9.59 0.34 6.75
N TYR A 112 -9.12 -0.90 6.76
CA TYR A 112 -9.81 -1.97 7.44
C TYR A 112 -8.83 -2.88 8.18
N VAL A 113 -9.33 -3.56 9.20
CA VAL A 113 -8.61 -4.64 9.89
C VAL A 113 -9.55 -5.82 9.97
N ALA A 114 -9.18 -6.91 9.32
CA ALA A 114 -9.92 -8.17 9.35
C ALA A 114 -9.23 -9.16 10.29
N PHE A 115 -9.97 -9.73 11.23
CA PHE A 115 -9.48 -10.74 12.17
C PHE A 115 -10.64 -11.70 12.50
N ASN A 116 -10.38 -13.00 12.51
CA ASN A 116 -11.42 -14.03 12.62
C ASN A 116 -12.58 -13.78 11.61
N ASP A 117 -13.83 -13.70 12.09
CA ASP A 117 -15.03 -13.39 11.30
C ASP A 117 -15.44 -11.90 11.38
N GLN A 118 -14.56 -11.04 11.87
CA GLN A 118 -14.84 -9.63 12.10
C GLN A 118 -13.99 -8.70 11.23
N VAL A 119 -14.54 -7.52 10.97
CA VAL A 119 -13.93 -6.46 10.16
C VAL A 119 -14.17 -5.13 10.86
N CYS A 120 -13.07 -4.47 11.25
CA CYS A 120 -13.08 -3.06 11.64
C CYS A 120 -12.89 -2.20 10.40
N LEU A 121 -13.68 -1.13 10.26
CA LEU A 121 -13.64 -0.19 9.14
C LEU A 121 -13.47 1.24 9.67
N SER A 122 -12.59 2.02 9.05
CA SER A 122 -12.40 3.45 9.34
C SER A 122 -11.75 4.19 8.17
N ASN A 123 -11.82 5.52 8.17
CA ASN A 123 -11.03 6.36 7.27
C ASN A 123 -9.65 6.74 7.83
N SER A 124 -9.32 6.29 9.03
CA SER A 124 -8.06 6.58 9.72
C SER A 124 -7.39 5.30 10.24
N ALA A 125 -6.19 5.44 10.80
CA ALA A 125 -5.53 4.34 11.50
C ALA A 125 -6.41 3.85 12.64
N MET A 126 -6.44 2.54 12.88
CA MET A 126 -7.29 1.93 13.90
C MET A 126 -6.49 1.18 14.96
N ASN A 127 -6.99 1.23 16.19
CA ASN A 127 -6.64 0.34 17.27
C ASN A 127 -7.78 -0.67 17.46
N VAL A 128 -7.41 -1.96 17.42
CA VAL A 128 -8.33 -3.07 17.68
C VAL A 128 -7.98 -3.64 19.05
N GLN A 129 -8.95 -3.62 19.96
CA GLN A 129 -8.79 -4.17 21.30
C GLN A 129 -9.77 -5.31 21.52
N MET A 130 -9.26 -6.40 22.10
CA MET A 130 -10.07 -7.53 22.54
C MET A 130 -10.02 -7.58 24.07
N ARG A 131 -11.18 -7.40 24.72
CA ARG A 131 -11.33 -7.46 26.18
C ARG A 131 -12.55 -8.30 26.53
N ASN A 132 -12.38 -9.32 27.36
CA ASN A 132 -13.47 -10.24 27.76
C ASN A 132 -14.25 -10.83 26.56
N ASN A 133 -13.54 -11.27 25.51
CA ASN A 133 -14.10 -11.75 24.24
C ASN A 133 -14.97 -10.73 23.47
N GLN A 134 -15.03 -9.48 23.90
CA GLN A 134 -15.61 -8.39 23.14
C GLN A 134 -14.51 -7.66 22.37
N VAL A 135 -14.81 -7.36 21.11
CA VAL A 135 -13.90 -6.63 20.25
C VAL A 135 -14.42 -5.22 20.06
N SER A 136 -13.50 -4.26 20.17
CA SER A 136 -13.76 -2.85 19.90
C SER A 136 -12.77 -2.32 18.88
N CYS A 137 -13.28 -1.49 17.97
CA CYS A 137 -12.50 -0.81 16.96
C CYS A 137 -12.56 0.68 17.25
N ASN A 138 -11.42 1.31 17.51
CA ASN A 138 -11.35 2.75 17.72
C ASN A 138 -10.34 3.34 16.74
N SER A 139 -10.74 4.39 16.04
CA SER A 139 -9.79 5.16 15.23
C SER A 139 -8.85 5.95 16.15
N VAL A 140 -7.57 6.02 15.78
CA VAL A 140 -6.53 6.70 16.57
C VAL A 140 -6.81 8.20 16.73
N ASP A 141 -7.50 8.79 15.76
CA ASP A 141 -7.86 10.21 15.71
C ASP A 141 -9.31 10.52 16.16
N GLY A 142 -10.03 9.51 16.66
CA GLY A 142 -11.45 9.65 17.05
C GLY A 142 -12.43 9.73 15.88
N SER A 143 -11.98 9.53 14.63
CA SER A 143 -12.89 9.42 13.49
C SER A 143 -13.83 8.20 13.63
N PRO A 144 -15.03 8.23 13.01
CA PRO A 144 -15.97 7.13 13.12
C PRO A 144 -15.36 5.79 12.67
N SER A 145 -15.58 4.76 13.48
CA SER A 145 -15.21 3.37 13.21
C SER A 145 -16.46 2.50 13.23
N LEU A 146 -16.42 1.38 12.49
CA LEU A 146 -17.50 0.41 12.45
C LEU A 146 -16.94 -1.00 12.55
N LEU A 147 -17.52 -1.81 13.44
CA LEU A 147 -17.24 -3.24 13.57
C LEU A 147 -18.39 -4.03 12.94
N LEU A 148 -18.07 -4.91 11.99
CA LEU A 148 -19.03 -5.81 11.33
C LEU A 148 -18.51 -7.24 11.30
N THR A 149 -19.40 -8.19 11.03
CA THR A 149 -18.98 -9.52 10.57
C THR A 149 -18.58 -9.47 9.10
N LYS A 150 -17.71 -10.39 8.66
CA LYS A 150 -17.32 -10.51 7.24
C LYS A 150 -18.54 -10.73 6.36
N THR A 151 -19.47 -11.59 6.78
CA THR A 151 -20.72 -11.87 6.07
C THR A 151 -21.51 -10.59 5.79
N LEU A 152 -21.71 -9.76 6.83
CA LEU A 152 -22.45 -8.50 6.68
C LEU A 152 -21.70 -7.49 5.81
N TYR A 153 -20.37 -7.42 5.94
CA TYR A 153 -19.54 -6.58 5.09
C TYR A 153 -19.72 -6.92 3.60
N PHE A 154 -19.62 -8.20 3.23
CA PHE A 154 -19.77 -8.62 1.83
C PHE A 154 -21.20 -8.39 1.29
N GLN A 155 -22.23 -8.58 2.12
CA GLN A 155 -23.60 -8.25 1.75
C GLN A 155 -23.78 -6.75 1.47
N MET A 156 -23.08 -5.89 2.22
CA MET A 156 -23.21 -4.44 2.11
C MET A 156 -22.38 -3.83 0.98
N CYS A 157 -21.12 -4.24 0.83
CA CYS A 157 -20.12 -3.44 0.12
C CYS A 157 -19.80 -3.91 -1.31
N GLY A 158 -20.11 -5.15 -1.68
CA GLY A 158 -19.75 -5.69 -3.01
C GLY A 158 -18.23 -5.84 -3.24
N ASP A 159 -17.86 -6.10 -4.49
CA ASP A 159 -16.61 -6.83 -4.79
C ASP A 159 -15.44 -6.00 -5.33
N VAL A 160 -15.67 -4.90 -6.06
CA VAL A 160 -14.57 -4.24 -6.81
C VAL A 160 -14.68 -2.72 -6.86
N ALA A 161 -13.56 -2.05 -6.59
CA ALA A 161 -13.35 -0.64 -6.84
C ALA A 161 -12.39 -0.44 -8.03
N TYR A 162 -12.80 0.40 -8.99
CA TYR A 162 -12.02 0.73 -10.18
C TYR A 162 -11.39 2.11 -9.99
N TYR A 163 -10.06 2.16 -9.95
CA TYR A 163 -9.29 3.39 -9.76
C TYR A 163 -8.63 3.84 -11.06
N THR A 164 -8.59 5.15 -11.26
CA THR A 164 -7.81 5.79 -12.31
C THR A 164 -7.03 6.97 -11.72
N TYR A 165 -5.70 6.89 -11.75
CA TYR A 165 -4.82 7.98 -11.35
C TYR A 165 -4.40 8.81 -12.57
N TYR A 166 -4.47 10.13 -12.45
CA TYR A 166 -4.00 11.12 -13.41
C TYR A 166 -2.85 11.90 -12.77
N ALA A 167 -1.64 11.70 -13.30
CA ALA A 167 -0.44 12.39 -12.81
C ALA A 167 -0.50 13.89 -13.14
N ASN A 168 -0.10 14.75 -12.20
CA ASN A 168 0.12 16.16 -12.49
C ASN A 168 1.60 16.38 -12.90
N PRO A 169 1.92 16.66 -14.16
CA PRO A 169 3.31 16.78 -14.61
C PRO A 169 4.08 17.93 -13.95
N ASN A 170 3.37 18.87 -13.32
CA ASN A 170 3.98 20.01 -12.63
C ASN A 170 4.21 19.75 -11.13
N ASP A 171 3.75 18.62 -10.60
CA ASP A 171 3.92 18.28 -9.18
C ASP A 171 5.13 17.36 -8.99
N PRO A 172 6.13 17.72 -8.17
CA PRO A 172 7.30 16.87 -7.92
C PRO A 172 6.98 15.55 -7.21
N LEU A 173 5.80 15.43 -6.60
CA LEU A 173 5.31 14.19 -5.98
C LEU A 173 4.52 13.33 -6.96
N ALA A 174 4.35 13.76 -8.21
CA ALA A 174 3.64 13.00 -9.23
C ALA A 174 4.32 11.66 -9.46
N ILE A 175 3.51 10.62 -9.48
CA ILE A 175 4.01 9.27 -9.71
C ILE A 175 4.24 9.11 -11.21
N PRO A 176 5.46 8.81 -11.65
CA PRO A 176 5.75 8.62 -13.06
C PRO A 176 5.00 7.40 -13.59
N ILE A 177 4.32 7.57 -14.73
CA ILE A 177 3.62 6.52 -15.49
C ILE A 177 4.16 6.53 -16.92
N PRO A 178 4.80 5.45 -17.41
CA PRO A 178 4.99 4.15 -16.74
C PRO A 178 5.88 4.24 -15.50
N ASN A 179 5.59 3.39 -14.51
CA ASN A 179 6.32 3.41 -13.24
C ASN A 179 7.64 2.64 -13.35
N PRO A 180 8.76 3.19 -12.83
CA PRO A 180 10.05 2.50 -12.86
C PRO A 180 10.09 1.27 -11.94
N ASN A 181 9.19 1.15 -10.97
CA ASN A 181 9.09 -0.03 -10.12
C ASN A 181 8.27 -1.13 -10.85
N PRO A 182 8.87 -2.30 -11.18
CA PRO A 182 8.21 -3.34 -11.98
C PRO A 182 7.05 -4.03 -11.26
N ALA A 183 6.92 -3.87 -9.94
CA ALA A 183 5.81 -4.41 -9.16
C ALA A 183 4.55 -3.50 -9.16
N VAL A 184 4.63 -2.32 -9.80
CA VAL A 184 3.50 -1.40 -10.02
C VAL A 184 3.06 -1.52 -11.47
N LYS A 185 1.89 -2.13 -11.69
CA LYS A 185 1.32 -2.35 -13.03
C LYS A 185 0.04 -1.54 -13.20
N CYS A 186 -0.06 -0.84 -14.32
CA CYS A 186 -1.26 -0.15 -14.77
C CYS A 186 -1.93 -0.97 -15.88
N LEU A 187 -3.26 -0.97 -15.93
CA LEU A 187 -4.03 -1.76 -16.88
C LEU A 187 -4.02 -1.18 -18.31
N ASN A 188 -3.83 0.14 -18.47
CA ASN A 188 -3.69 0.79 -19.79
C ASN A 188 -2.34 1.52 -19.93
N ALA A 189 -1.95 1.75 -21.19
CA ALA A 189 -0.67 2.33 -21.61
C ALA A 189 -0.76 3.83 -21.99
N GLU A 190 -1.65 4.59 -21.35
CA GLU A 190 -1.72 6.04 -21.57
C GLU A 190 -0.66 6.77 -20.74
N PRO A 191 0.19 7.63 -21.34
CA PRO A 191 1.16 8.41 -20.59
C PRO A 191 0.49 9.27 -19.52
N GLY A 192 0.98 9.18 -18.28
CA GLY A 192 0.45 9.94 -17.15
C GLY A 192 -0.87 9.42 -16.57
N VAL A 193 -1.44 8.32 -17.09
CA VAL A 193 -2.69 7.74 -16.59
C VAL A 193 -2.49 6.28 -16.18
N CYS A 194 -2.88 5.94 -14.96
CA CYS A 194 -2.79 4.58 -14.43
C CYS A 194 -4.14 4.06 -13.98
N HIS A 195 -4.67 3.04 -14.66
CA HIS A 195 -5.86 2.33 -14.22
C HIS A 195 -5.46 1.10 -13.42
N PHE A 196 -6.15 0.85 -12.31
CA PHE A 196 -5.97 -0.34 -11.50
C PHE A 196 -7.24 -0.67 -10.73
N THR A 197 -7.40 -1.93 -10.36
CA THR A 197 -8.53 -2.41 -9.58
C THR A 197 -8.03 -2.92 -8.23
N GLU A 198 -8.74 -2.60 -7.17
CA GLU A 198 -8.57 -3.28 -5.89
C GLU A 198 -9.85 -4.09 -5.63
N ALA A 199 -9.68 -5.41 -5.49
CA ALA A 199 -10.69 -6.23 -4.86
C ALA A 199 -10.70 -5.91 -3.36
N THR A 200 -11.85 -5.97 -2.73
CA THR A 200 -11.97 -5.89 -1.28
C THR A 200 -11.35 -7.15 -0.65
N ASP A 201 -10.06 -7.11 -0.35
CA ASP A 201 -9.27 -8.25 0.17
C ASP A 201 -9.53 -8.51 1.68
N VAL A 202 -10.80 -8.52 2.05
CA VAL A 202 -11.26 -8.81 3.42
C VAL A 202 -11.27 -10.33 3.68
N ASN A 203 -11.06 -11.14 2.64
CA ASN A 203 -11.09 -12.61 2.69
C ASN A 203 -9.75 -13.26 3.06
N HIS A 204 -8.60 -12.59 2.90
CA HIS A 204 -7.34 -13.16 3.34
C HIS A 204 -7.17 -12.96 4.86
N GLY A 205 -7.39 -14.04 5.63
CA GLY A 205 -7.19 -14.08 7.08
C GLY A 205 -5.86 -13.44 7.50
N ASN A 206 -5.92 -12.58 8.52
CA ASN A 206 -4.83 -11.77 9.05
C ASN A 206 -4.23 -10.72 8.08
N SER A 207 -4.92 -10.36 7.01
CA SER A 207 -4.47 -9.30 6.11
C SER A 207 -4.97 -7.95 6.60
N ALA A 208 -4.07 -7.21 7.25
CA ALA A 208 -4.20 -5.77 7.40
C ALA A 208 -3.89 -5.13 6.04
N SER A 209 -4.90 -4.96 5.17
CA SER A 209 -4.73 -3.97 4.08
C SER A 209 -5.02 -2.60 4.65
N SER A 210 -4.05 -2.13 5.40
CA SER A 210 -3.92 -0.73 5.71
C SER A 210 -2.45 -0.40 5.65
N TYR A 211 -2.09 0.53 4.78
CA TYR A 211 -0.82 1.23 4.80
C TYR A 211 -0.68 2.14 6.04
N SER A 212 -1.47 1.90 7.09
CA SER A 212 -1.36 2.50 8.41
C SER A 212 -0.67 1.53 9.37
N THR A 213 0.25 2.06 10.16
CA THR A 213 0.81 1.45 11.36
C THR A 213 -0.32 1.11 12.34
N ASN A 214 -0.88 -0.09 12.25
CA ASN A 214 -1.84 -0.57 13.25
C ASN A 214 -1.08 -1.22 14.40
N SER A 215 -1.36 -0.81 15.62
CA SER A 215 -0.93 -1.52 16.82
C SER A 215 -2.03 -2.48 17.26
N PHE A 216 -1.69 -3.77 17.36
CA PHE A 216 -2.51 -4.74 18.07
C PHE A 216 -2.08 -4.74 19.53
N SER A 217 -2.98 -4.39 20.45
CA SER A 217 -2.75 -4.55 21.88
C SER A 217 -3.68 -5.63 22.42
N TYR A 218 -3.10 -6.74 22.87
CA TYR A 218 -3.80 -7.76 23.63
C TYR A 218 -3.65 -7.44 25.13
N SER A 219 -4.75 -7.14 25.80
CA SER A 219 -4.78 -7.07 27.26
C SER A 219 -5.61 -8.22 27.81
N TYR A 220 -4.95 -9.19 28.44
CA TYR A 220 -5.63 -10.16 29.29
C TYR A 220 -5.74 -9.56 30.68
N ASP A 221 -6.95 -9.18 31.09
CA ASP A 221 -7.24 -8.94 32.51
C ASP A 221 -7.25 -10.32 33.18
N SER A 222 -6.19 -10.66 33.88
CA SER A 222 -6.17 -11.81 34.79
C SER A 222 -7.10 -11.52 35.95
N PHE A 223 -8.15 -12.34 36.09
CA PHE A 223 -9.03 -12.39 37.26
C PHE A 223 -8.26 -12.67 38.55
#